data_AF-A0A957QXH1-F1
#
_entry.id   AF-A0A957QXH1-F1
#
_cell.length_a   1.000
_cell.length_b   1.000
_cell.length_c   1.000
_cell.angle_alpha   90.00
_cell.angle_beta   90.00
_cell.angle_gamma   90.00
#
_symmetry.space_group_name_H-M   'P 1'
#
loop_
_entity.id
_entity.type
_entity.pdbx_description
1 polymer ?
#
loop_
_entity_poly.entity_id
_entity_poly.type
_entity_poly.pdbx_seq_one_letter_code
_entity_poly.pdbx_strand_id
1 'polypeptide(L)'
;MDNTPVLHRSPWRWLPYSLIGLALVAFLGYFVIYNMYAFALFQFPFDYDQGEGYELLDTVLFSQGEWPYRDSNEYPFYSSNYPPVFHLAAVPLVWLFGPHYWTGRLVSYLGTLINALAIGYAVQRTGRRWWLSLLCGLGFLASNYVYHVGPLFRQHMFMVMFETLAVV
;
A
#
# COMPACT_ATOMS: atom_id res chain seq x y z
N MET A 1 -53.59 23.46 30.51
CA MET A 1 -53.34 22.93 29.16
C MET A 1 -51.84 22.82 29.02
N ASP A 2 -51.33 21.60 29.11
CA ASP A 2 -49.91 21.30 29.21
C ASP A 2 -49.33 21.19 27.79
N ASN A 3 -48.66 22.25 27.33
CA ASN A 3 -48.09 22.36 25.98
C ASN A 3 -46.62 21.95 25.98
N THR A 4 -46.30 20.75 26.48
CA THR A 4 -44.96 20.18 26.32
C THR A 4 -44.81 19.67 24.89
N PRO A 5 -43.86 20.19 24.08
CA PRO A 5 -43.66 19.71 22.73
C PRO A 5 -43.11 18.28 22.79
N VAL A 6 -43.89 17.32 22.31
CA VAL A 6 -43.43 15.94 22.11
C VAL A 6 -42.40 15.97 20.99
N LEU A 7 -41.12 15.92 21.34
CA LEU A 7 -40.02 15.81 20.38
C LEU A 7 -40.14 14.48 19.63
N HIS A 8 -40.81 14.49 18.47
CA HIS A 8 -40.83 13.35 17.56
C HIS A 8 -39.39 13.03 17.13
N ARG A 9 -38.82 11.98 17.72
CA ARG A 9 -37.52 11.45 17.29
C ARG A 9 -37.75 10.74 15.96
N SER A 10 -37.31 11.36 14.87
CA SER A 10 -37.34 10.74 13.53
C SER A 10 -36.66 9.36 13.59
N PRO A 11 -37.31 8.29 13.09
CA PRO A 11 -36.73 6.94 13.08
C PRO A 11 -35.43 6.87 12.25
N TRP A 12 -35.21 7.83 11.36
CA TRP A 12 -34.06 7.92 10.47
C TRP A 12 -32.78 8.45 11.14
N ARG A 13 -32.83 8.84 12.42
CA ARG A 13 -31.66 9.38 13.14
C ARG A 13 -30.49 8.39 13.22
N TRP A 14 -30.75 7.08 13.18
CA TRP A 14 -29.73 6.04 13.25
C TRP A 14 -29.21 5.58 11.89
N LEU A 15 -29.96 5.83 10.81
CA LEU A 15 -29.60 5.35 9.47
C LEU A 15 -28.18 5.76 9.04
N PRO A 16 -27.73 7.01 9.21
CA PRO A 16 -26.36 7.40 8.83
C PRO A 16 -25.30 6.62 9.60
N TYR A 17 -25.49 6.39 10.90
CA TYR A 17 -24.55 5.64 11.72
C TYR A 17 -24.51 4.17 11.34
N SER A 18 -25.65 3.57 11.01
CA SER A 18 -25.72 2.20 10.49
C SER A 18 -24.99 2.06 9.15
N LEU A 19 -25.16 3.03 8.24
CA LEU A 19 -24.46 3.04 6.95
C LEU A 19 -22.94 3.20 7.13
N ILE A 20 -22.49 4.09 8.02
CA ILE A 20 -21.08 4.26 8.36
C ILE A 20 -20.52 2.96 8.96
N GLY A 21 -21.24 2.34 9.89
CA GLY A 21 -20.85 1.07 10.49
C GLY A 21 -20.72 -0.05 9.46
N LEU A 22 -21.69 -0.18 8.55
CA LEU A 22 -21.65 -1.17 7.46
C LEU A 22 -20.47 -0.92 6.52
N ALA A 23 -20.22 0.33 6.14
CA ALA A 23 -19.08 0.69 5.31
C ALA A 23 -17.74 0.34 5.98
N LEU A 24 -17.60 0.62 7.27
CA LEU A 24 -16.42 0.25 8.05
C LEU A 24 -16.20 -1.26 8.07
N VAL A 25 -17.27 -2.04 8.33
CA VAL A 25 -17.20 -3.51 8.32
C VAL A 25 -16.78 -4.02 6.94
N ALA A 26 -17.36 -3.50 5.86
CA ALA A 26 -17.02 -3.88 4.50
C ALA A 26 -15.54 -3.59 4.18
N PHE A 27 -15.07 -2.38 4.49
CA PHE A 27 -13.68 -2.00 4.23
C PHE A 27 -12.66 -2.72 5.11
N LEU A 28 -13.01 -3.05 6.36
CA LEU A 28 -12.21 -3.94 7.19
C LEU A 28 -12.15 -5.36 6.58
N GLY A 29 -13.27 -5.85 6.03
CA GLY A 29 -13.30 -7.11 5.28
C GLY A 29 -12.37 -7.10 4.07
N TYR A 30 -12.42 -6.04 3.25
CA TYR A 30 -11.47 -5.86 2.12
C TYR A 30 -10.03 -5.80 2.59
N PHE A 31 -9.75 -5.14 3.70
CA PHE A 31 -8.40 -5.11 4.27
C PHE A 31 -7.91 -6.49 4.69
N VAL A 32 -8.77 -7.33 5.28
CA VAL A 32 -8.42 -8.74 5.57
C VAL A 32 -8.10 -9.50 4.28
N ILE A 33 -8.92 -9.35 3.23
CA ILE A 33 -8.67 -9.99 1.92
C ILE A 33 -7.34 -9.50 1.31
N TYR A 34 -7.05 -8.20 1.39
CA TYR A 34 -5.78 -7.63 0.94
C TYR A 34 -4.58 -8.25 1.66
N ASN A 35 -4.66 -8.41 3.00
CA ASN A 35 -3.60 -9.08 3.76
C ASN A 35 -3.44 -10.54 3.32
N MET A 36 -4.54 -11.28 3.17
CA MET A 36 -4.49 -12.67 2.69
C MET A 36 -3.80 -12.78 1.32
N TYR A 37 -4.12 -11.87 0.40
CA TYR A 37 -3.47 -11.78 -0.91
C TYR A 37 -1.98 -11.46 -0.79
N ALA A 38 -1.60 -10.45 -0.02
CA ALA A 38 -0.21 -10.06 0.19
C ALA A 38 0.62 -11.21 0.79
N PHE A 39 0.11 -11.89 1.82
CA PHE A 39 0.83 -13.02 2.43
C PHE A 39 0.93 -14.24 1.50
N ALA A 40 -0.12 -14.53 0.72
CA ALA A 40 -0.05 -15.57 -0.30
C ALA A 40 1.02 -15.25 -1.35
N LEU A 41 1.14 -13.98 -1.76
CA LEU A 41 2.22 -13.53 -2.63
C LEU A 41 3.59 -13.66 -1.98
N PHE A 42 3.77 -13.31 -0.70
CA PHE A 42 5.08 -13.45 -0.04
C PHE A 42 5.56 -14.90 -0.02
N GLN A 43 4.63 -15.86 0.05
CA GLN A 43 4.93 -17.29 0.01
C GLN A 43 5.18 -17.81 -1.41
N PHE A 44 4.73 -17.10 -2.44
CA PHE A 44 4.91 -17.51 -3.84
C PHE A 44 6.34 -17.17 -4.32
N PRO A 45 7.20 -18.18 -4.61
CA PRO A 45 8.63 -17.93 -4.80
C PRO A 45 9.02 -17.51 -6.22
N PHE A 46 8.04 -17.35 -7.12
CA PHE A 46 8.27 -16.97 -8.50
C PHE A 46 7.72 -15.57 -8.78
N ASP A 47 8.10 -15.06 -9.95
CA ASP A 47 7.59 -13.81 -10.46
C ASP A 47 6.07 -13.91 -10.68
N TYR A 48 5.32 -12.98 -10.11
CA TYR A 48 3.87 -12.89 -10.28
C TYR A 48 3.49 -11.81 -11.31
N ASP A 49 4.32 -10.78 -11.47
CA ASP A 49 4.14 -9.69 -12.43
C ASP A 49 5.44 -9.48 -13.20
N GLN A 50 5.40 -9.50 -14.54
CA GLN A 50 6.58 -9.48 -15.43
C GLN A 50 7.74 -8.52 -15.03
N GLY A 51 7.45 -7.44 -14.31
CA GLY A 51 8.44 -6.49 -13.81
C GLY A 51 9.17 -6.86 -12.51
N GLU A 52 8.77 -7.86 -11.71
CA GLU A 52 9.40 -8.12 -10.41
C GLU A 52 10.81 -8.69 -10.56
N GLY A 53 11.06 -9.51 -11.59
CA GLY A 53 12.40 -10.03 -11.87
C GLY A 53 13.44 -8.93 -12.13
N TYR A 54 13.04 -7.85 -12.82
CA TYR A 54 13.90 -6.68 -13.07
C TYR A 54 14.24 -5.95 -11.76
N GLU A 55 13.23 -5.73 -10.91
CA GLU A 55 13.40 -5.01 -9.64
C GLU A 55 14.25 -5.83 -8.66
N LEU A 56 14.09 -7.15 -8.65
CA LEU A 56 14.95 -8.05 -7.88
C LEU A 56 16.40 -8.02 -8.40
N LEU A 57 16.62 -8.07 -9.71
CA LEU A 57 17.97 -8.00 -10.29
C LEU A 57 18.65 -6.67 -9.94
N ASP A 58 17.97 -5.54 -10.08
CA ASP A 58 18.50 -4.23 -9.67
C ASP A 58 18.90 -4.22 -8.19
N THR A 59 18.05 -4.78 -7.34
CA THR A 59 18.32 -4.91 -5.90
C THR A 59 19.55 -5.78 -5.64
N VAL A 60 19.71 -6.90 -6.37
CA VAL A 60 20.88 -7.77 -6.27
C VAL A 60 22.16 -7.05 -6.70
N LEU A 61 22.13 -6.34 -7.83
CA LEU A 61 23.26 -5.56 -8.31
C LEU A 61 23.67 -4.50 -7.28
N PHE A 62 22.73 -3.72 -6.76
CA PHE A 62 23.01 -2.77 -5.68
C PHE A 62 23.55 -3.46 -4.42
N SER A 63 23.03 -4.63 -4.06
CA SER A 63 23.50 -5.39 -2.89
C SER A 63 24.96 -5.84 -3.00
N GLN A 64 25.47 -5.95 -4.24
CA GLN A 64 26.83 -6.32 -4.58
C GLN A 64 27.74 -5.10 -4.81
N GLY A 65 27.21 -3.88 -4.68
CA GLY A 65 27.94 -2.65 -5.00
C GLY A 65 28.07 -2.40 -6.51
N GLU A 66 27.31 -3.12 -7.34
CA GLU A 66 27.30 -2.94 -8.78
C GLU A 66 26.23 -1.94 -9.22
N TRP A 67 26.51 -1.21 -10.31
CA TRP A 67 25.59 -0.23 -10.87
C TRP A 67 24.66 -0.88 -11.90
N PRO A 68 23.31 -0.80 -11.77
CA PRO A 68 22.39 -1.43 -12.72
C PRO A 68 22.09 -0.58 -13.96
N TYR A 69 22.48 0.70 -13.96
CA TYR A 69 22.34 1.60 -15.11
C TYR A 69 23.56 1.42 -16.04
N ARG A 70 23.46 0.51 -17.00
CA ARG A 70 24.56 0.10 -17.89
C ARG A 70 24.20 0.34 -19.36
N ASP A 71 25.14 0.12 -20.27
CA ASP A 71 24.84 0.10 -21.69
C ASP A 71 24.08 -1.18 -22.05
N SER A 72 22.87 -1.03 -22.59
CA SER A 72 22.05 -2.15 -23.04
C SER A 72 22.50 -2.75 -24.39
N ASN A 73 23.49 -2.15 -25.06
CA ASN A 73 24.06 -2.68 -26.31
C ASN A 73 25.20 -3.68 -26.08
N GLU A 74 25.68 -3.81 -24.85
CA GLU A 74 26.73 -4.75 -24.47
C GLU A 74 26.15 -5.89 -23.64
N TYR A 75 26.64 -7.12 -23.84
CA TYR A 75 26.24 -8.27 -23.02
C TYR A 75 26.47 -7.96 -21.52
N PRO A 76 25.51 -8.18 -20.60
CA PRO A 76 24.32 -9.03 -20.72
C PRO A 76 23.04 -8.35 -21.25
N PHE A 77 23.16 -7.20 -21.93
CA PHE A 77 22.05 -6.44 -22.54
C PHE A 77 21.01 -5.97 -21.53
N TYR A 78 21.48 -5.51 -20.37
CA TYR A 78 20.64 -5.10 -19.25
C TYR A 78 20.94 -3.66 -18.85
N SER A 79 19.89 -2.85 -18.70
CA SER A 79 19.96 -1.56 -18.01
C SER A 79 18.67 -1.32 -17.24
N SER A 80 18.81 -0.87 -16.01
CA SER A 80 17.69 -0.31 -15.26
C SER A 80 17.26 1.03 -15.86
N ASN A 81 15.96 1.30 -15.82
CA ASN A 81 15.34 2.56 -16.19
C ASN A 81 14.63 3.25 -15.00
N TYR A 82 14.72 2.67 -13.80
CA TYR A 82 13.96 3.09 -12.63
C TYR A 82 14.84 3.75 -11.56
N PRO A 83 14.33 4.69 -10.77
CA PRO A 83 15.08 5.29 -9.67
C PRO A 83 15.60 4.26 -8.64
N PRO A 84 16.75 4.54 -7.98
CA PRO A 84 17.43 3.53 -7.17
C PRO A 84 16.80 3.31 -5.79
N VAL A 85 16.02 4.27 -5.28
CA VAL A 85 15.64 4.34 -3.86
C VAL A 85 14.83 3.14 -3.39
N PHE A 86 13.91 2.64 -4.21
CA PHE A 86 13.11 1.46 -3.86
C PHE A 86 13.98 0.20 -3.74
N HIS A 87 14.87 -0.03 -4.71
CA HIS A 87 15.81 -1.14 -4.71
C HIS A 87 16.76 -1.06 -3.50
N LEU A 88 17.31 0.12 -3.23
CA LEU A 88 18.19 0.36 -2.08
C LEU A 88 17.47 0.10 -0.74
N ALA A 89 16.16 0.38 -0.65
CA ALA A 89 15.38 0.06 0.54
C ALA A 89 15.22 -1.46 0.76
N ALA A 90 15.25 -2.27 -0.31
CA ALA A 90 15.17 -3.72 -0.24
C ALA A 90 16.54 -4.41 0.00
N VAL A 91 17.66 -3.74 -0.28
CA VAL A 91 19.03 -4.29 -0.12
C VAL A 91 19.29 -4.91 1.26
N PRO A 92 18.94 -4.27 2.41
CA PRO A 92 19.16 -4.87 3.72
C PRO A 92 18.45 -6.21 3.90
N LEU A 93 17.27 -6.37 3.31
CA LEU A 93 16.52 -7.63 3.36
C LEU A 93 17.20 -8.70 2.49
N VAL A 94 17.73 -8.33 1.32
CA VAL A 94 18.51 -9.25 0.48
C VAL A 94 19.79 -9.71 1.18
N TRP A 95 20.48 -8.84 1.90
CA TRP A 95 21.65 -9.25 2.70
C TRP A 95 21.31 -10.22 3.83
N LEU A 96 20.16 -10.02 4.50
CA LEU A 96 19.76 -10.83 5.65
C LEU A 96 19.14 -12.18 5.24
N PHE A 97 18.39 -12.19 4.14
CA PHE A 97 17.54 -13.33 3.79
C PHE A 97 17.83 -13.92 2.42
N GLY A 98 18.64 -13.27 1.60
CA GLY A 98 18.90 -13.66 0.21
C GLY A 98 17.95 -13.00 -0.80
N PRO A 99 18.20 -13.20 -2.11
CA PRO A 99 17.48 -12.54 -3.20
C PRO A 99 16.13 -13.21 -3.47
N HIS A 100 15.21 -13.11 -2.52
CA HIS A 100 13.85 -13.64 -2.65
C HIS A 100 12.84 -12.55 -3.00
N TYR A 101 11.83 -12.86 -3.80
CA TYR A 101 10.78 -11.90 -4.19
C TYR A 101 10.07 -11.25 -2.99
N TRP A 102 9.89 -12.01 -1.89
CA TRP A 102 9.21 -11.48 -0.71
C TRP A 102 9.91 -10.25 -0.11
N THR A 103 11.22 -10.09 -0.31
CA THR A 103 11.99 -8.96 0.24
C THR A 103 11.48 -7.62 -0.29
N GLY A 104 11.35 -7.47 -1.61
CA GLY A 104 10.79 -6.25 -2.20
C GLY A 104 9.27 -6.17 -2.14
N ARG A 105 8.56 -7.31 -2.18
CA ARG A 105 7.11 -7.34 -1.91
C ARG A 105 6.77 -6.77 -0.53
N LEU A 106 7.58 -7.09 0.49
CA LEU A 106 7.43 -6.54 1.83
C LEU A 106 7.65 -5.02 1.84
N VAL A 107 8.68 -4.50 1.15
CA VAL A 107 8.93 -3.06 1.06
C VAL A 107 7.76 -2.33 0.41
N SER A 108 7.25 -2.83 -0.72
CA SER A 108 6.11 -2.24 -1.42
C SER A 108 4.82 -2.31 -0.58
N TYR A 109 4.58 -3.45 0.08
CA TYR A 109 3.45 -3.64 0.99
C TYR A 109 3.48 -2.64 2.16
N LEU A 110 4.63 -2.48 2.82
CA LEU A 110 4.79 -1.50 3.90
C LEU A 110 4.58 -0.07 3.39
N GLY A 111 5.11 0.27 2.21
CA GLY A 111 4.85 1.56 1.57
C GLY A 111 3.36 1.80 1.30
N THR A 112 2.64 0.76 0.88
CA THR A 112 1.18 0.81 0.68
C THR A 112 0.41 1.04 1.98
N LEU A 113 0.82 0.39 3.08
CA LEU A 113 0.22 0.65 4.40
C LEU A 113 0.53 2.06 4.89
N ILE A 114 1.76 2.54 4.70
CA ILE A 114 2.14 3.92 5.07
C ILE A 114 1.31 4.94 4.29
N ASN A 115 1.05 4.72 2.99
CA ASN A 115 0.12 5.53 2.22
C ASN A 115 -1.27 5.62 2.87
N ALA A 116 -1.87 4.47 3.20
CA ALA A 116 -3.19 4.41 3.82
C ALA A 116 -3.22 5.16 5.17
N LEU A 117 -2.16 5.00 5.97
CA LEU A 117 -2.00 5.71 7.24
C LEU A 117 -1.82 7.22 7.04
N ALA A 118 -1.01 7.65 6.07
CA ALA A 118 -0.81 9.05 5.74
C ALA A 118 -2.11 9.72 5.27
N ILE A 119 -2.88 9.06 4.41
CA ILE A 119 -4.21 9.50 3.99
C ILE A 119 -5.14 9.64 5.20
N GLY A 120 -5.21 8.61 6.05
CA GLY A 120 -6.02 8.65 7.26
C GLY A 120 -5.60 9.80 8.20
N TYR A 121 -4.30 10.01 8.39
CA TYR A 121 -3.76 11.09 9.20
C TYR A 121 -4.11 12.48 8.62
N ALA A 122 -4.00 12.67 7.30
CA ALA A 122 -4.35 13.92 6.62
C ALA A 122 -5.83 14.31 6.84
N VAL A 123 -6.72 13.31 6.80
CA VAL A 123 -8.15 13.48 7.08
C VAL A 123 -8.36 13.76 8.57
N GLN A 124 -7.65 13.05 9.45
CA GLN A 124 -7.79 13.20 10.90
C GLN A 124 -7.36 14.58 11.39
N ARG A 125 -6.24 15.13 10.89
CA ARG A 125 -5.75 16.46 11.30
C ARG A 125 -6.72 17.57 10.94
N THR A 126 -7.51 17.38 9.87
CA THR A 126 -8.45 18.39 9.35
C THR A 126 -9.84 18.24 9.96
N GLY A 127 -10.42 17.03 9.90
CA GLY A 127 -11.82 16.79 10.27
C GLY A 127 -12.04 16.30 11.71
N ARG A 128 -10.99 15.78 12.36
CA ARG A 128 -11.01 15.19 13.71
C ARG A 128 -12.08 14.11 13.94
N ARG A 129 -12.49 13.41 12.88
CA ARG A 129 -13.47 12.30 12.92
C ARG A 129 -12.77 10.99 12.63
N TRP A 130 -12.49 10.20 13.66
CA TRP A 130 -11.72 8.96 13.56
C TRP A 130 -12.28 7.98 12.53
N TRP A 131 -13.61 7.84 12.46
CA TRP A 131 -14.27 6.91 11.54
C TRP A 131 -14.10 7.35 10.08
N LEU A 132 -14.06 8.66 9.80
CA LEU A 132 -13.86 9.18 8.45
C LEU A 132 -12.40 8.96 8.00
N SER A 133 -11.46 9.22 8.90
CA SER A 133 -10.03 8.94 8.69
C SER A 133 -9.79 7.47 8.38
N LEU A 134 -10.43 6.58 9.14
CA LEU A 134 -10.34 5.13 8.92
C LEU A 134 -10.98 4.71 7.59
N LEU A 135 -12.15 5.24 7.25
CA LEU A 135 -12.80 4.98 5.96
C LEU A 135 -11.93 5.42 4.77
N CYS A 136 -11.27 6.57 4.84
CA CYS A 136 -10.41 7.04 3.75
C CYS A 136 -9.15 6.15 3.57
N GLY A 137 -8.48 5.79 4.67
CA GLY A 137 -7.32 4.90 4.61
C GLY A 137 -7.67 3.49 4.12
N LEU A 138 -8.73 2.88 4.65
CA LEU A 138 -9.17 1.56 4.20
C LEU A 138 -9.76 1.60 2.78
N GLY A 139 -10.45 2.68 2.41
CA GLY A 139 -10.96 2.88 1.06
C GLY A 139 -9.87 2.94 0.00
N PHE A 140 -8.72 3.56 0.32
CA PHE A 140 -7.53 3.51 -0.52
C PHE A 140 -7.04 2.07 -0.74
N LEU A 141 -6.91 1.28 0.33
CA LEU A 141 -6.48 -0.13 0.26
C LEU A 141 -7.48 -1.01 -0.51
N ALA A 142 -8.77 -0.68 -0.47
CA ALA A 142 -9.82 -1.40 -1.17
C ALA A 142 -9.92 -1.04 -2.67
N SER A 143 -9.20 -0.03 -3.15
CA SER A 143 -9.11 0.25 -4.58
C SER A 143 -8.51 -0.94 -5.33
N ASN A 144 -9.14 -1.40 -6.40
CA ASN A 144 -8.65 -2.54 -7.18
C ASN A 144 -7.19 -2.37 -7.66
N TYR A 145 -6.80 -1.13 -8.00
CA TYR A 145 -5.43 -0.83 -8.40
C TYR A 145 -4.44 -1.04 -7.24
N VAL A 146 -4.74 -0.46 -6.07
CA VAL A 146 -3.90 -0.57 -4.87
C VAL A 146 -3.86 -2.01 -4.37
N TYR A 147 -5.01 -2.68 -4.37
CA TYR A 147 -5.15 -4.09 -4.02
C TYR A 147 -4.21 -4.96 -4.85
N HIS A 148 -4.21 -4.77 -6.18
CA HIS A 148 -3.41 -5.58 -7.11
C HIS A 148 -1.92 -5.25 -7.03
N VAL A 149 -1.54 -3.97 -7.12
CA VAL A 149 -0.12 -3.59 -7.28
C VAL A 149 0.61 -3.41 -5.95
N GLY A 150 -0.10 -3.17 -4.85
CA GLY A 150 0.50 -2.78 -3.58
C GLY A 150 1.45 -3.79 -2.93
N PRO A 151 1.19 -5.11 -3.00
CA PRO A 151 2.11 -6.10 -2.44
C PRO A 151 3.09 -6.69 -3.45
N LEU A 152 3.08 -6.25 -4.72
CA LEU A 152 4.04 -6.71 -5.73
C LEU A 152 5.41 -6.07 -5.49
N PHE A 153 6.48 -6.76 -5.86
CA PHE A 153 7.84 -6.22 -5.90
C PHE A 153 7.97 -5.24 -7.07
N ARG A 154 7.29 -4.10 -6.94
CA ARG A 154 7.25 -3.00 -7.89
C ARG A 154 7.31 -1.70 -7.09
N GLN A 155 8.07 -0.73 -7.56
CA GLN A 155 8.26 0.55 -6.86
C GLN A 155 7.04 1.47 -6.79
N HIS A 156 5.94 1.17 -7.50
CA HIS A 156 4.80 2.08 -7.67
C HIS A 156 4.24 2.63 -6.35
N MET A 157 3.88 1.76 -5.41
CA MET A 157 3.31 2.21 -4.14
C MET A 157 4.35 2.84 -3.22
N PHE A 158 5.63 2.49 -3.39
CA PHE A 158 6.72 3.13 -2.67
C PHE A 158 6.98 4.56 -3.16
N MET A 159 6.82 4.82 -4.46
CA MET A 159 6.83 6.17 -5.03
C MET A 159 5.64 6.99 -4.52
N VAL A 160 4.42 6.42 -4.59
CA VAL A 160 3.20 7.08 -4.08
C VAL A 160 3.30 7.36 -2.58
N MET A 161 4.04 6.54 -1.82
CA MET A 161 4.33 6.78 -0.40
C MET A 161 5.06 8.11 -0.20
N PHE A 162 6.13 8.38 -0.95
CA PHE A 162 6.83 9.65 -0.84
C PHE A 162 5.98 10.84 -1.28
N GLU A 163 5.20 10.68 -2.37
CA GLU A 163 4.30 11.74 -2.84
C GLU A 163 3.22 12.08 -1.81
N THR A 164 2.61 11.06 -1.21
CA THR A 164 1.58 11.23 -0.18
C THR A 164 2.17 11.84 1.08
N LEU A 165 3.33 11.36 1.55
CA LEU A 165 3.99 11.92 2.72
C LEU A 165 4.46 13.37 2.52
N ALA A 166 4.77 13.77 1.28
CA ALA A 166 5.20 15.13 1.00
C ALA A 166 4.08 16.18 1.14
N VAL A 167 2.81 15.79 1.03
CA VAL A 167 1.65 16.73 1.05
C VAL A 167 0.84 16.68 2.34
N VAL A 168 1.13 15.73 3.22
CA VAL A 168 0.40 15.47 4.47
C VAL A 168 1.13 16.05 5.68
#